data_AF-A0A8J4XSP9-F1
#
_entry.id   AF-A0A8J4XSP9-F1
#
_cell.length_a   1.000
_cell.length_b   1.000
_cell.length_c   1.000
_cell.angle_alpha   90.00
_cell.angle_beta   90.00
_cell.angle_gamma   90.00
#
_symmetry.space_group_name_H-M   'P 1'
#
loop_
_entity.id
_entity.type
_entity.pdbx_description
1 polymer ?
#
loop_
_entity_poly.entity_id
_entity_poly.type
_entity_poly.pdbx_seq_one_letter_code
_entity_poly.pdbx_strand_id
1 'polypeptide(L)'
;MGRLCIDVKETARKHSAIVPELLALHALTGCDSVAATYGIGKTKAIAVARKGYTLDQLGKSLANIVEVTEQAAAFMGACYGITTPTSSMTKIRQKLWAQKTGKSTAAPKLCSLPTTTEAFEHERS
;
A
#
# COMPACT_ATOMS: atom_id res chain seq x y z
N MET A 1 -8.58 -20.19 -28.48
CA MET A 1 -8.23 -19.46 -27.24
C MET A 1 -8.25 -20.48 -26.10
N GLY A 2 -7.09 -21.05 -25.75
CA GLY A 2 -7.01 -22.13 -24.76
C GLY A 2 -7.23 -21.58 -23.34
N ARG A 3 -8.07 -22.24 -22.54
CA ARG A 3 -8.18 -21.92 -21.11
C ARG A 3 -6.85 -22.29 -20.47
N LEU A 4 -6.15 -21.31 -19.90
CA LEU A 4 -4.97 -21.58 -19.08
C LEU A 4 -5.46 -22.24 -17.79
N CYS A 5 -5.22 -23.54 -17.63
CA CYS A 5 -5.47 -24.21 -16.36
C CYS A 5 -4.37 -23.78 -15.39
N ILE A 6 -4.68 -22.84 -14.49
CA ILE A 6 -3.73 -22.40 -13.47
C ILE A 6 -3.77 -23.41 -12.33
N ASP A 7 -2.65 -24.10 -12.10
CA ASP A 7 -2.46 -24.89 -10.90
C ASP A 7 -2.28 -23.94 -9.70
N VAL A 8 -3.34 -23.80 -8.92
CA VAL A 8 -3.37 -22.96 -7.72
C VAL A 8 -2.38 -23.47 -6.68
N LYS A 9 -2.21 -24.79 -6.55
CA LYS A 9 -1.32 -25.40 -5.57
C LYS A 9 0.14 -25.12 -5.90
N GLU A 10 0.54 -25.31 -7.15
CA GLU A 10 1.91 -25.00 -7.57
C GLU A 10 2.18 -23.50 -7.56
N THR A 11 1.19 -22.68 -7.90
CA THR A 11 1.28 -21.22 -7.77
C THR A 11 1.50 -20.79 -6.32
N ALA A 12 0.73 -21.35 -5.37
CA ALA A 12 0.90 -21.09 -3.95
C ALA A 12 2.27 -21.52 -3.44
N ARG A 13 2.78 -22.67 -3.90
CA ARG A 13 4.12 -23.17 -3.53
C ARG A 13 5.23 -22.25 -4.04
N LYS A 14 5.16 -21.86 -5.31
CA LYS A 14 6.11 -20.95 -5.97
C LYS A 14 6.14 -19.56 -5.33
N HIS A 15 5.01 -19.10 -4.80
CA HIS A 15 4.84 -17.77 -4.23
C HIS A 15 4.64 -17.79 -2.70
N SER A 16 5.07 -18.85 -2.02
CA SER A 16 4.94 -19.01 -0.56
C SER A 16 5.50 -17.83 0.24
N ALA A 17 6.57 -17.19 -0.26
CA ALA A 17 7.19 -16.03 0.39
C ALA A 17 6.29 -14.79 0.52
N ILE A 18 5.24 -14.65 -0.29
CA ILE A 18 4.30 -13.51 -0.21
C ILE A 18 3.04 -13.83 0.62
N VAL A 19 2.87 -15.07 1.08
CA VAL A 19 1.67 -15.51 1.81
C VAL A 19 1.41 -14.68 3.06
N PRO A 20 2.41 -14.36 3.91
CA PRO A 20 2.17 -13.51 5.09
C PRO A 20 1.64 -12.12 4.74
N GLU A 21 2.05 -11.58 3.59
CA GLU A 21 1.70 -10.25 3.09
C GLU A 21 0.41 -10.24 2.25
N LEU A 22 -0.13 -11.42 1.89
CA LEU A 22 -1.14 -11.54 0.86
C LEU A 22 -2.43 -10.78 1.19
N LEU A 23 -2.90 -10.87 2.45
CA LEU A 23 -4.11 -10.18 2.90
C LEU A 23 -3.94 -8.66 2.86
N ALA A 24 -2.80 -8.16 3.33
CA ALA A 24 -2.50 -6.74 3.33
C ALA A 24 -2.36 -6.19 1.90
N LEU A 25 -1.65 -6.91 1.02
CA LEU A 25 -1.54 -6.56 -0.39
C LEU A 25 -2.90 -6.59 -1.10
N HIS A 26 -3.77 -7.53 -0.73
CA HIS A 26 -5.12 -7.63 -1.28
C HIS A 26 -5.96 -6.40 -0.89
N ALA A 27 -5.93 -6.00 0.38
CA ALA A 27 -6.63 -4.81 0.86
C ALA A 27 -6.18 -3.53 0.12
N LEU A 28 -4.89 -3.39 -0.19
CA LEU A 28 -4.36 -2.22 -0.89
C LEU A 28 -4.67 -2.19 -2.39
N THR A 29 -4.58 -3.36 -3.04
CA THR A 29 -4.66 -3.47 -4.50
C THR A 29 -6.07 -3.73 -5.01
N GLY A 30 -7.01 -3.97 -4.09
CA GLY A 30 -8.42 -4.16 -4.35
C GLY A 30 -8.78 -5.49 -5.00
N CYS A 31 -10.08 -5.77 -4.98
CA CYS A 31 -10.73 -6.88 -5.67
C CYS A 31 -12.18 -6.48 -6.00
N ASP A 32 -13.00 -7.41 -6.46
CA ASP A 32 -14.41 -7.15 -6.78
C ASP A 32 -15.21 -6.66 -5.55
N SER A 33 -14.69 -6.83 -4.33
CA SER A 33 -15.31 -6.42 -3.07
C SER A 33 -14.58 -5.29 -2.32
N VAL A 34 -13.38 -4.89 -2.76
CA VAL A 34 -12.56 -3.88 -2.08
C VAL A 34 -12.00 -2.90 -3.10
N ALA A 35 -12.24 -1.61 -2.93
CA ALA A 35 -11.71 -0.58 -3.81
C ALA A 35 -10.18 -0.53 -3.72
N ALA A 36 -9.51 -0.51 -4.87
CA ALA A 36 -8.05 -0.36 -4.92
C ALA A 36 -7.63 1.05 -4.51
N THR A 37 -6.49 1.15 -3.80
CA THR A 37 -5.87 2.44 -3.54
C THR A 37 -5.37 3.06 -4.84
N TYR A 38 -5.70 4.32 -5.08
CA TYR A 38 -5.37 4.99 -6.34
C TYR A 38 -3.87 4.93 -6.64
N GLY A 39 -3.52 4.38 -7.81
CA GLY A 39 -2.14 4.27 -8.28
C GLY A 39 -1.34 3.13 -7.66
N ILE A 40 -1.97 2.26 -6.85
CA ILE A 40 -1.35 1.07 -6.25
C ILE A 40 -2.01 -0.20 -6.81
N GLY A 41 -1.40 -0.76 -7.85
CA GLY A 41 -1.81 -2.06 -8.40
C GLY A 41 -0.97 -3.23 -7.85
N LYS A 42 -1.41 -4.47 -8.11
CA LYS A 42 -0.78 -5.73 -7.66
C LYS A 42 0.73 -5.77 -7.93
N THR A 43 1.16 -5.48 -9.15
CA THR A 43 2.58 -5.51 -9.52
C THR A 43 3.43 -4.56 -8.68
N LYS A 44 2.91 -3.36 -8.42
CA LYS A 44 3.60 -2.33 -7.63
C LYS A 44 3.70 -2.74 -6.17
N ALA A 45 2.59 -3.19 -5.57
CA ALA A 45 2.58 -3.61 -4.17
C ALA A 45 3.50 -4.83 -3.95
N ILE A 46 3.49 -5.81 -4.86
CA ILE A 46 4.44 -6.94 -4.83
C ILE A 46 5.89 -6.48 -4.99
N ALA A 47 6.16 -5.50 -5.86
CA ALA A 47 7.51 -4.98 -6.04
C ALA A 47 8.02 -4.24 -4.78
N VAL A 48 7.14 -3.56 -4.04
CA VAL A 48 7.46 -2.94 -2.75
C VAL A 48 7.69 -4.01 -1.67
N ALA A 49 6.83 -5.02 -1.58
CA ALA A 49 7.01 -6.13 -0.65
C ALA A 49 8.34 -6.85 -0.86
N ARG A 50 8.72 -7.11 -2.12
CA ARG A 50 10.02 -7.70 -2.49
C ARG A 50 11.23 -6.85 -2.13
N LYS A 51 11.06 -5.55 -1.88
CA LYS A 51 12.13 -4.66 -1.39
C LYS A 51 12.30 -4.71 0.14
N GLY A 52 11.55 -5.57 0.83
CA GLY A 52 11.63 -5.75 2.28
C GLY A 52 10.67 -4.85 3.08
N TYR A 53 9.78 -4.10 2.42
CA TYR A 53 8.70 -3.43 3.13
C TYR A 53 7.63 -4.46 3.48
N THR A 54 7.33 -4.62 4.76
CA THR A 54 6.35 -5.59 5.25
C THR A 54 5.11 -4.90 5.80
N LEU A 55 4.03 -5.65 5.92
CA LEU A 55 2.78 -5.27 6.56
C LEU A 55 2.36 -6.33 7.60
N ASP A 56 3.33 -7.04 8.18
CA ASP A 56 3.11 -8.16 9.07
C ASP A 56 2.49 -7.78 10.43
N GLN A 57 2.42 -6.49 10.77
CA GLN A 57 1.67 -6.00 11.93
C GLN A 57 0.16 -5.94 11.67
N LEU A 58 -0.28 -5.88 10.40
CA LEU A 58 -1.70 -5.92 10.08
C LEU A 58 -2.29 -7.30 10.42
N GLY A 59 -3.36 -7.28 11.23
CA GLY A 59 -4.03 -8.50 11.69
C GLY A 59 -3.50 -9.05 13.02
N LYS A 60 -2.41 -8.50 13.58
CA LYS A 60 -1.96 -8.82 14.94
C LYS A 60 -2.77 -8.01 15.96
N SER A 61 -3.68 -8.66 16.67
CA SER A 61 -4.60 -8.00 17.63
C SER A 61 -3.91 -7.30 18.80
N LEU A 62 -2.70 -7.74 19.16
CA LEU A 62 -1.90 -7.16 20.25
C LEU A 62 -0.81 -6.19 19.75
N ALA A 63 -0.75 -5.91 18.45
CA ALA A 63 0.25 -4.99 17.90
C ALA A 63 0.00 -3.56 18.39
N ASN A 64 1.08 -2.82 18.63
CA ASN A 64 1.00 -1.41 18.97
C ASN A 64 0.53 -0.62 17.73
N ILE A 65 -0.50 0.20 17.88
CA ILE A 65 -1.06 0.99 16.78
C ILE A 65 -0.04 1.96 16.15
N VAL A 66 0.94 2.43 16.93
CA VAL A 66 2.03 3.28 16.44
C VAL A 66 2.92 2.48 15.49
N GLU A 67 3.33 1.27 15.88
CA GLU A 67 4.14 0.37 15.04
C GLU A 67 3.40 -0.05 13.77
N VAL A 68 2.09 -0.35 13.88
CA VAL A 68 1.23 -0.64 12.73
C VAL A 68 1.20 0.54 11.77
N THR A 69 1.03 1.76 12.29
CA THR A 69 0.94 2.99 11.50
C THR A 69 2.27 3.33 10.85
N GLU A 70 3.38 3.17 11.55
CA GLU A 70 4.74 3.36 11.02
C GLU A 70 5.04 2.39 9.87
N GLN A 71 4.75 1.11 10.08
CA GLN A 71 4.92 0.09 9.06
C GLN A 71 4.04 0.37 7.83
N ALA A 72 2.76 0.67 8.04
CA ALA A 72 1.83 0.98 6.97
C ALA A 72 2.23 2.24 6.20
N ALA A 73 2.64 3.31 6.90
CA ALA A 73 3.08 4.56 6.27
C ALA A 73 4.35 4.34 5.44
N ALA A 74 5.33 3.59 5.94
CA ALA A 74 6.53 3.25 5.20
C ALA A 74 6.22 2.48 3.90
N PHE A 75 5.34 1.46 3.99
CA PHE A 75 4.91 0.67 2.83
C PHE A 75 4.17 1.54 1.80
N MET A 76 3.25 2.38 2.24
CA MET A 76 2.48 3.29 1.38
C MET A 76 3.37 4.33 0.71
N GLY A 77 4.30 4.92 1.47
CA GLY A 77 5.30 5.84 0.94
C GLY A 77 6.11 5.17 -0.18
N ALA A 78 6.60 3.95 0.05
CA ALA A 78 7.35 3.19 -0.95
C ALA A 78 6.53 2.91 -2.22
N CYS A 79 5.22 2.65 -2.12
CA CYS A 79 4.33 2.50 -3.28
C CYS A 79 4.25 3.78 -4.13
N TYR A 80 4.38 4.95 -3.52
CA TYR A 80 4.44 6.24 -4.21
C TYR A 80 5.87 6.69 -4.57
N GLY A 81 6.89 5.89 -4.27
CA GLY A 81 8.29 6.22 -4.51
C GLY A 81 8.89 7.19 -3.49
N ILE A 82 8.27 7.32 -2.32
CA ILE A 82 8.74 8.13 -1.19
C ILE A 82 9.36 7.18 -0.17
N THR A 83 10.69 7.12 -0.12
CA THR A 83 11.45 6.18 0.73
C THR A 83 11.95 6.80 2.04
N THR A 84 11.68 8.08 2.27
CA THR A 84 12.08 8.73 3.52
C THR A 84 11.27 8.16 4.69
N PRO A 85 11.92 7.71 5.79
CA PRO A 85 11.20 7.23 6.96
C PRO A 85 10.22 8.28 7.49
N THR A 86 8.95 7.92 7.58
CA THR A 86 7.90 8.79 8.14
C THR A 86 6.73 7.92 8.58
N SER A 87 6.23 8.16 9.78
CA SER A 87 4.97 7.61 10.29
C SER A 87 3.74 8.41 9.80
N SER A 88 3.96 9.61 9.26
CA SER A 88 2.88 10.50 8.86
C SER A 88 2.51 10.32 7.39
N MET A 89 1.28 9.88 7.15
CA MET A 89 0.63 9.85 5.84
C MET A 89 0.45 11.27 5.27
N THR A 90 0.23 12.28 6.13
CA THR A 90 0.19 13.69 5.73
C THR A 90 1.51 14.16 5.11
N LYS A 91 2.66 13.79 5.72
CA LYS A 91 3.97 14.09 5.14
C LYS A 91 4.19 13.39 3.80
N ILE A 92 3.73 12.14 3.65
CA ILE A 92 3.78 11.39 2.38
C ILE A 92 2.94 12.11 1.32
N ARG A 93 1.71 12.52 1.68
CA ARG A 93 0.79 13.27 0.81
C ARG A 93 1.42 14.57 0.32
N GLN A 94 2.01 15.36 1.22
CA GLN A 94 2.68 16.62 0.89
C GLN A 94 3.87 16.41 -0.05
N LYS A 95 4.70 15.39 0.21
CA LYS A 95 5.82 15.04 -0.69
C LYS A 95 5.33 14.61 -2.07
N LEU A 96 4.28 13.80 -2.14
CA LEU A 96 3.72 13.36 -3.41
C LEU A 96 3.11 14.54 -4.18
N TRP A 97 2.44 15.45 -3.49
CA TRP A 97 1.94 16.69 -4.08
C TRP A 97 3.08 17.48 -4.72
N ALA A 98 4.13 17.79 -3.95
CA ALA A 98 5.28 18.53 -4.44
C ALA A 98 5.96 17.86 -5.63
N GLN A 99 6.10 16.52 -5.61
CA GLN A 99 6.66 15.76 -6.74
C GLN A 99 5.80 15.83 -8.00
N LYS A 100 4.46 15.83 -7.87
CA LYS A 100 3.54 15.90 -9.01
C LYS A 100 3.44 17.31 -9.58
N THR A 101 3.34 18.33 -8.72
CA THR A 101 3.32 19.74 -9.15
C THR A 101 4.66 20.20 -9.71
N GLY A 102 5.79 19.66 -9.23
CA GLY A 102 7.10 19.95 -9.81
C GLY A 102 7.28 19.40 -11.24
N LYS A 103 6.46 18.41 -11.63
CA LYS A 103 6.51 17.77 -12.96
C LYS A 103 5.39 18.23 -13.90
N SER A 104 4.43 19.02 -13.42
CA SER A 104 3.24 19.40 -14.18
C SER A 104 2.76 20.78 -13.79
N THR A 105 2.34 21.56 -14.78
CA THR A 105 1.69 22.86 -14.58
C THR A 105 0.23 22.74 -14.10
N ALA A 106 -0.35 21.53 -14.15
CA ALA A 106 -1.71 21.27 -13.69
C ALA A 106 -1.73 20.72 -12.26
N ALA A 107 -2.72 21.16 -11.47
CA ALA A 107 -2.92 20.64 -10.13
C ALA A 107 -3.22 19.12 -10.17
N PRO A 108 -2.58 18.30 -9.31
CA PRO A 108 -2.87 16.88 -9.20
C PRO A 108 -4.33 16.65 -8.83
N LYS A 109 -4.96 15.62 -9.41
CA LYS A 109 -6.26 15.14 -8.92
C LYS A 109 -6.12 14.73 -7.45
N LEU A 110 -7.02 15.21 -6.59
CA LEU A 110 -6.98 14.94 -5.15
C LEU A 110 -7.03 13.44 -4.82
N CYS A 111 -7.79 12.65 -5.60
CA CYS A 111 -7.84 11.20 -5.47
C CYS A 111 -6.52 10.50 -5.78
N SER A 112 -5.58 11.18 -6.45
CA SER A 112 -4.26 10.64 -6.76
C SER A 112 -3.22 10.80 -5.66
N LEU A 113 -3.65 11.34 -4.52
CA LEU A 113 -2.85 11.59 -3.34
C LEU A 113 -3.33 10.65 -2.22
N PRO A 114 -2.42 10.08 -1.42
CA PRO A 114 -2.80 9.28 -0.27
C PRO A 114 -3.61 10.12 0.73
N THR A 115 -4.41 9.46 1.55
CA THR A 115 -5.13 10.08 2.67
C THR A 115 -4.16 10.77 3.65
N THR A 116 -4.69 11.67 4.48
CA THR A 116 -3.92 12.32 5.54
C THR A 116 -3.95 11.48 6.82
N THR A 117 -3.02 11.71 7.74
CA THR A 117 -3.01 11.05 9.05
C THR A 117 -4.28 11.37 9.84
N GLU A 118 -4.71 12.64 9.80
CA GLU A 118 -5.87 13.16 10.52
C GLU A 118 -7.18 12.51 10.03
N ALA A 119 -7.24 12.08 8.77
CA ALA A 119 -8.40 11.36 8.24
C ALA A 119 -8.65 10.02 8.97
N PHE A 120 -7.60 9.39 9.53
CA PHE A 120 -7.73 8.17 10.32
C PHE A 120 -8.02 8.44 11.80
N GLU A 121 -7.66 9.62 12.30
CA GLU A 121 -7.86 10.00 13.70
C GLU A 121 -9.29 10.50 13.96
N HIS A 122 -9.94 11.08 12.94
CA HIS A 122 -11.28 11.65 13.04
C HIS A 122 -12.42 10.60 13.04
N GLU A 123 -12.14 9.33 12.72
CA GLU A 123 -13.12 8.24 12.78
C GLU A 123 -13.18 7.54 14.15
N ARG A 124 -12.41 8.02 15.14
CA ARG A 124 -12.36 7.46 16.50
C ARG A 124 -13.19 8.22 17.54
N SER A 125 -13.96 9.23 17.12
CA SER A 125 -14.85 10.05 17.97
C SER A 125 -16.30 9.59 17.93
#